data_AF-A0A358JRN7-F1
#
_entry.id   AF-A0A358JRN7-F1
#
_cell.length_a   1.000
_cell.length_b   1.000
_cell.length_c   1.000
_cell.angle_alpha   90.00
_cell.angle_beta   90.00
_cell.angle_gamma   90.00
#
_symmetry.space_group_name_H-M   'P 1'
#
loop_
_entity.id
_entity.type
_entity.pdbx_description
1 polymer ?
#
loop_
_entity_poly.entity_id
_entity_poly.type
_entity_poly.pdbx_seq_one_letter_code
_entity_poly.pdbx_strand_id
1 'polypeptide(L)' 'MKKFKVIKEFKDIHSGEKYKVDSIVEVSDERFEEIQGNLSKHDDEYIKEVKPRKSKKKAEQPPEEEGA' A
#
# COMPACT_ATOMS: atom_id res chain seq x y z
N MET A 1 -8.60 -8.44 -4.32
CA MET A 1 -7.22 -8.63 -4.83
C MET A 1 -6.65 -7.28 -5.20
N LYS A 2 -5.52 -6.91 -4.61
CA LYS A 2 -4.79 -5.66 -4.82
C LYS A 2 -3.48 -5.93 -5.52
N LYS A 3 -3.08 -4.97 -6.36
CA LYS A 3 -1.76 -4.94 -6.97
C LYS A 3 -0.90 -3.92 -6.25
N PHE A 4 0.35 -4.27 -5.99
CA PHE A 4 1.33 -3.33 -5.49
C PHE A 4 2.62 -3.47 -6.27
N LYS A 5 3.36 -2.36 -6.32
CA LYS A 5 4.67 -2.26 -6.91
C LYS A 5 5.70 -2.22 -5.79
N VAL A 6 6.71 -3.05 -5.90
CA VAL A 6 7.81 -3.12 -4.95
C VAL A 6 8.76 -1.96 -5.23
N ILE A 7 8.98 -1.09 -4.25
CA ILE A 7 9.86 0.07 -4.32
C ILE A 7 11.26 -0.28 -3.80
N LYS A 8 11.34 -1.16 -2.80
CA LYS A 8 12.59 -1.63 -2.18
C LYS A 8 12.58 -3.15 -2.11
N GLU A 9 13.73 -3.79 -2.33
CA GLU A 9 13.81 -5.26 -2.24
C GLU A 9 13.51 -5.70 -0.80
N PHE A 10 12.59 -6.66 -0.63
CA PHE A 10 12.31 -7.28 0.67
C PHE A 10 12.07 -8.78 0.53
N LYS A 11 12.27 -9.50 1.63
CA LYS A 11 11.96 -10.92 1.72
C LYS A 11 10.73 -11.09 2.59
N ASP A 12 9.69 -11.70 2.05
CA ASP A 12 8.51 -12.02 2.82
C ASP A 12 8.81 -13.18 3.77
N ILE A 13 8.55 -12.97 5.05
CA ILE A 13 8.86 -13.97 6.09
C ILE A 13 7.84 -15.11 6.13
N HIS A 14 6.65 -14.91 5.57
CA HIS A 14 5.58 -15.91 5.59
C HIS A 14 5.67 -16.89 4.42
N SER A 15 5.92 -16.38 3.21
CA SER A 15 6.06 -17.14 1.95
C SER A 15 7.52 -17.54 1.71
N GLY A 16 8.48 -16.81 2.28
CA GLY A 16 9.92 -16.96 1.99
C GLY A 16 10.35 -16.35 0.65
N GLU A 17 9.41 -15.77 -0.10
CA GLU A 17 9.63 -15.17 -1.41
C GLU A 17 10.41 -13.86 -1.31
N LYS A 18 11.28 -13.63 -2.30
CA LYS A 18 12.07 -12.41 -2.41
C LYS A 18 11.47 -11.51 -3.48
N TYR A 19 10.96 -10.36 -3.05
CA TYR A 19 10.35 -9.36 -3.91
C TYR A 19 11.40 -8.36 -4.36
N LYS A 20 11.64 -8.29 -5.67
CA LYS A 20 12.62 -7.38 -6.27
C LYS A 20 12.01 -6.00 -6.51
N VAL A 21 12.85 -4.96 -6.50
CA VAL A 21 12.48 -3.60 -6.90
C VAL A 21 11.85 -3.61 -8.29
N ASP A 22 10.83 -2.77 -8.47
CA ASP A 22 10.02 -2.62 -9.69
C ASP A 22 9.06 -3.78 -10.00
N SER A 23 9.08 -4.85 -9.20
CA SER A 23 8.20 -6.00 -9.39
C SER A 23 6.75 -5.67 -9.03
N ILE A 24 5.79 -6.13 -9.84
CA ILE A 24 4.35 -5.99 -9.58
C ILE A 24 3.83 -7.31 -9.04
N VAL A 25 3.17 -7.25 -7.89
CA VAL A 25 2.63 -8.40 -7.18
C VAL A 25 1.14 -8.21 -7.00
N GLU A 26 0.37 -9.26 -7.25
CA GLU A 26 -1.07 -9.30 -6.98
C GLU A 26 -1.32 -10.22 -5.79
N VAL A 27 -1.95 -9.69 -4.74
CA VAL A 27 -2.30 -10.43 -3.52
C VAL A 27 -3.72 -10.12 -3.08
N SER A 28 -4.27 -10.91 -2.16
CA SER A 28 -5.53 -10.60 -1.49
C SER A 28 -5.41 -9.35 -0.62
N ASP A 29 -6.53 -8.69 -0.35
CA ASP A 29 -6.60 -7.46 0.44
C ASP A 29 -6.00 -7.66 1.85
N GLU A 30 -6.33 -8.77 2.51
CA GLU A 30 -5.75 -9.16 3.82
C GLU A 30 -4.22 -9.26 3.77
N ARG A 31 -3.67 -9.93 2.74
CA ARG A 31 -2.21 -10.07 2.56
C ARG A 31 -1.54 -8.73 2.31
N PHE A 32 -2.18 -7.83 1.56
CA PHE A 32 -1.64 -6.51 1.32
C PHE A 32 -1.52 -5.71 2.63
N GLU A 33 -2.55 -5.74 3.48
CA GLU A 33 -2.53 -5.06 4.77
C GLU A 33 -1.49 -5.64 5.73
N GLU A 34 -1.32 -6.96 5.77
CA GLU A 34 -0.26 -7.61 6.53
C GLU A 34 1.14 -7.18 6.06
N ILE A 35 1.39 -7.24 4.75
CA ILE A 35 2.69 -6.85 4.17
C ILE A 35 2.96 -5.38 4.44
N GLN A 36 1.98 -4.50 4.21
CA GLN A 36 2.10 -3.07 4.45
C GLN A 36 2.34 -2.78 5.94
N GLY A 37 1.61 -3.44 6.85
CA GLY A 37 1.78 -3.26 8.30
C GLY A 37 3.13 -3.74 8.80
N ASN A 38 3.66 -4.83 8.25
CA ASN A 38 5.00 -5.32 8.58
C ASN A 38 6.10 -4.37 8.07
N LEU A 39 5.95 -3.85 6.86
CA LEU A 39 6.95 -2.95 6.25
C LEU A 39 6.88 -1.52 6.81
N SER A 40 5.70 -1.05 7.24
CA SER A 40 5.52 0.27 7.85
C SER A 40 6.32 0.46 9.15
N LYS A 41 6.70 -0.65 9.82
CA LYS A 41 7.57 -0.62 11.02
C LYS A 41 9.01 -0.16 10.74
N HIS A 42 9.41 -0.06 9.47
CA HIS A 42 10.77 0.28 9.06
C HIS A 42 10.93 1.74 8.63
N ASP A 43 9.94 2.63 8.84
CA ASP A 43 9.94 4.06 8.44
C ASP A 43 10.22 4.32 6.94
N ASP A 44 10.19 3.27 6.11
CA ASP A 44 10.54 3.25 4.70
C ASP A 44 9.37 2.72 3.86
N GLU A 45 9.11 3.34 2.70
CA GLU A 45 8.08 2.86 1.77
C GLU A 45 8.65 1.72 0.90
N TYR A 46 8.39 0.46 1.28
CA TYR A 46 8.84 -0.73 0.55
C TYR A 46 7.92 -1.14 -0.60
N ILE A 47 6.62 -0.88 -0.48
CA ILE A 47 5.60 -1.23 -1.46
C ILE A 47 4.67 -0.06 -1.70
N LYS A 48 4.17 0.06 -2.93
CA LYS A 48 3.23 1.11 -3.34
C LYS A 48 2.02 0.50 -4.01
N GLU A 49 0.83 0.79 -3.49
CA GLU A 49 -0.42 0.28 -4.07
C GLU A 49 -0.57 0.79 -5.52
N VAL A 50 -0.66 -0.14 -6.48
CA VAL A 50 -0.95 0.16 -7.87
C VAL A 50 -2.47 0.17 -8.00
N LYS A 51 -3.08 1.29 -7.61
CA LYS A 51 -4.52 1.48 -7.81
C LYS A 51 -4.81 1.39 -9.31
N PRO A 52 -5.67 0.46 -9.78
CA PRO A 52 -6.23 0.58 -11.11
C PRO A 52 -6.93 1.94 -11.16
N ARG A 53 -6.73 2.72 -12.23
CA ARG A 53 -7.32 4.06 -12.42
C ARG A 53 -8.84 4.02 -12.24
N LYS A 54 -9.33 4.05 -11.01
CA LYS A 54 -10.65 4.56 -10.66
C LYS A 54 -10.40 6.01 -10.28
N SER A 55 -10.75 6.86 -11.23
CA SER A 55 -10.79 8.30 -11.15
C SER A 55 -11.11 8.82 -9.74
N LYS A 56 -10.31 9.80 -9.31
CA LYS A 56 -10.57 10.83 -8.30
C LYS A 56 -11.91 10.68 -7.54
N LYS A 57 -11.84 10.57 -6.22
CA LYS A 57 -12.60 11.50 -5.38
C LYS A 57 -11.73 11.97 -4.22
N LYS A 58 -11.14 13.14 -4.46
CA LYS A 58 -10.67 14.10 -3.48
C LYS A 58 -11.81 14.25 -2.45
N ALA A 59 -11.62 13.73 -1.24
CA ALA A 59 -12.41 14.18 -0.10
C ALA A 59 -11.87 15.57 0.24
N GLU A 60 -12.47 16.58 -0.38
CA GLU A 60 -12.36 17.96 0.04
C GLU A 60 -13.21 18.07 1.30
N GLN A 61 -12.58 18.08 2.46
CA GLN A 61 -13.18 18.63 3.68
C GLN A 61 -12.74 20.08 3.77
N PRO A 62 -13.64 21.07 3.62
CA PRO A 62 -13.46 22.35 4.28
C PRO A 62 -14.00 22.26 5.74
N PRO A 63 -13.37 23.00 6.67
CA PRO A 63 -13.64 22.93 8.10
C PRO A 63 -14.95 23.63 8.52
N GLU A 64 -15.34 23.28 9.73
CA GLU A 64 -16.45 23.71 10.59
C GLU A 64 -16.98 25.15 10.39
N GLU A 65 -18.30 25.27 10.28
CA GLU A 65 -19.04 26.49 10.61
C GLU A 65 -19.77 26.23 11.93
N GLU A 66 -19.15 26.62 13.04
CA GLU A 66 -19.82 26.75 14.34
C GLU A 66 -20.40 28.17 14.41
N GLY A 67 -21.72 28.28 14.29
CA GLY A 67 -22.45 29.53 14.40
C GLY A 67 -23.78 29.30 15.10
N ALA A 68 -23.83 29.63 16.40
CA ALA A 68 -25.05 29.88 17.15
C ALA A 68 -24.79 30.96 18.20
#